data_AF-A0A967HWU8-F1
#
_entry.id   AF-A0A967HWU8-F1
#
_cell.length_a   1.000
_cell.length_b   1.000
_cell.length_c   1.000
_cell.angle_alpha   90.00
_cell.angle_beta   90.00
_cell.angle_gamma   90.00
#
_symmetry.space_group_name_H-M   'P 1'
#
loop_
_entity.id
_entity.type
_entity.pdbx_description
1 polymer ?
#
loop_
_entity_poly.entity_id
_entity_poly.type
_entity_poly.pdbx_seq_one_letter_code
_entity_poly.pdbx_strand_id
1 'polypeptide(L)'
;MLSAEDFFDLSDWTHPELFTEKEPVWQAFSRLKSYLSDVLQPNVTELSHSGPVLQKTVVLHQGNVLTSGFELRPGDATKGNYQVIQDGVVLEGAAVLYAGACLMDGDIFIGPGTVVEPGALIKGPTIIGSYCEIRQGAYLRGNCLVGDRCVVGHTTEMKHSVMLHGAKAGHFAYIGDSILGNRTNLGAGTKLANLKIVPTQVSVKIDEKIHDTGLRKFGAIIGDDTETGCNSVTNPGTLLGRRCLVYPGISVRGGYYRDRSVIR
;
A
#
# COMPACT_ATOMS: atom_id res chain seq x y z
N MET A 1 -9.78 -22.49 7.74
CA MET A 1 -9.26 -21.76 6.56
C MET A 1 -9.22 -20.31 7.00
N LEU A 2 -8.09 -19.61 6.83
CA LEU A 2 -7.93 -18.26 7.37
C LEU A 2 -8.46 -17.22 6.37
N SER A 3 -9.57 -16.58 6.69
CA SER A 3 -10.20 -15.53 5.86
C SER A 3 -9.64 -14.16 6.18
N ALA A 4 -10.10 -13.13 5.47
CA ALA A 4 -9.62 -11.76 5.68
C ALA A 4 -9.93 -11.26 7.11
N GLU A 5 -11.08 -11.64 7.66
CA GLU A 5 -11.55 -11.29 9.01
C GLU A 5 -10.74 -11.96 10.13
N ASP A 6 -9.91 -12.96 9.81
CA ASP A 6 -8.95 -13.50 10.78
C ASP A 6 -7.74 -12.55 10.98
N PHE A 7 -7.45 -11.70 9.99
CA PHE A 7 -6.29 -10.79 9.99
C PHE A 7 -6.67 -9.32 10.16
N PHE A 8 -7.83 -8.92 9.64
CA PHE A 8 -8.18 -7.52 9.43
C PHE A 8 -9.54 -7.18 10.05
N ASP A 9 -9.64 -6.01 10.67
CA ASP A 9 -10.91 -5.32 10.85
C ASP A 9 -11.27 -4.61 9.55
N LEU A 10 -12.37 -5.00 8.92
CA LEU A 10 -12.82 -4.46 7.62
C LEU A 10 -14.05 -3.56 7.76
N SER A 11 -14.44 -3.19 9.00
CA SER A 11 -15.69 -2.48 9.25
C SER A 11 -15.76 -1.09 8.61
N ASP A 12 -14.62 -0.42 8.43
CA ASP A 12 -14.48 0.88 7.77
C ASP A 12 -13.80 0.80 6.39
N TRP A 13 -13.47 -0.42 5.93
CA TRP A 13 -12.77 -0.63 4.68
C TRP A 13 -13.65 -0.31 3.46
N THR A 14 -13.18 0.60 2.60
CA THR A 14 -13.95 1.09 1.44
C THR A 14 -13.95 0.15 0.23
N HIS A 15 -13.23 -0.97 0.30
CA HIS A 15 -13.13 -1.96 -0.77
C HIS A 15 -13.51 -3.38 -0.30
N PRO A 16 -14.68 -3.57 0.35
CA PRO A 16 -15.04 -4.83 0.99
C PRO A 16 -15.13 -5.99 -0.01
N GLU A 17 -15.57 -5.71 -1.24
CA GLU A 17 -15.76 -6.69 -2.32
C GLU A 17 -14.45 -7.38 -2.79
N LEU A 18 -13.29 -6.82 -2.46
CA LEU A 18 -12.01 -7.50 -2.73
C LEU A 18 -11.86 -8.79 -1.90
N PHE A 19 -12.45 -8.79 -0.70
CA PHE A 19 -12.42 -9.90 0.23
C PHE A 19 -13.77 -10.62 0.22
N THR A 20 -13.76 -11.90 -0.18
CA THR A 20 -14.95 -12.74 -0.17
C THR A 20 -15.02 -13.52 1.14
N GLU A 21 -16.20 -13.59 1.75
CA GLU A 21 -16.42 -14.42 2.93
C GLU A 21 -16.00 -15.88 2.68
N LYS A 22 -15.44 -16.53 3.71
CA LYS A 22 -15.14 -17.97 3.74
C LYS A 22 -14.11 -18.46 2.72
N GLU A 23 -13.35 -17.55 2.11
CA GLU A 23 -12.20 -17.90 1.29
C GLU A 23 -10.87 -17.61 2.00
N PRO A 24 -9.76 -18.26 1.60
CA PRO A 24 -8.47 -17.87 2.11
C PRO A 24 -8.15 -16.42 1.73
N VAL A 25 -7.62 -15.65 2.67
CA VAL A 25 -7.27 -14.23 2.48
C VAL A 25 -6.42 -13.96 1.22
N TRP A 26 -5.56 -14.90 0.82
CA TRP A 26 -4.67 -14.76 -0.35
C TRP A 26 -5.40 -14.88 -1.70
N GLN A 27 -6.67 -15.29 -1.74
CA GLN A 27 -7.46 -15.27 -2.98
C GLN A 27 -7.71 -13.86 -3.51
N ALA A 28 -7.57 -12.83 -2.66
CA ALA A 28 -7.60 -11.44 -3.07
C ALA A 28 -6.60 -11.12 -4.19
N PHE A 29 -5.41 -11.75 -4.23
CA PHE A 29 -4.41 -11.48 -5.28
C PHE A 29 -4.88 -11.89 -6.67
N SER A 30 -5.56 -13.04 -6.77
CA SER A 30 -6.12 -13.53 -8.04
C SER A 30 -7.16 -12.57 -8.63
N ARG A 31 -7.86 -11.81 -7.77
CA ARG A 31 -8.92 -10.87 -8.15
C ARG A 31 -8.45 -9.41 -8.23
N LEU A 32 -7.34 -9.05 -7.60
CA LEU A 32 -6.93 -7.66 -7.44
C LEU A 32 -6.88 -6.88 -8.76
N LYS A 33 -6.39 -7.52 -9.84
CA LYS A 33 -6.36 -6.89 -11.16
C LYS A 33 -7.75 -6.56 -11.68
N SER A 34 -8.65 -7.55 -11.75
CA SER A 34 -10.01 -7.33 -12.26
C SER A 34 -10.78 -6.36 -11.35
N TYR A 35 -10.63 -6.52 -10.04
CA TYR A 35 -11.24 -5.63 -9.05
C TYR A 35 -10.86 -4.17 -9.29
N LEU A 36 -9.56 -3.86 -9.43
CA LEU A 36 -9.12 -2.50 -9.73
C LEU A 36 -9.66 -2.00 -11.07
N SER A 37 -9.71 -2.84 -12.11
CA SER A 37 -10.29 -2.44 -13.39
C SER A 37 -11.77 -2.04 -13.28
N ASP A 38 -12.52 -2.65 -12.36
CA ASP A 38 -13.95 -2.39 -12.20
C ASP A 38 -14.23 -1.15 -11.34
N VAL A 39 -13.43 -0.92 -10.28
CA VAL A 39 -13.73 0.13 -9.29
C VAL A 39 -12.92 1.41 -9.47
N LEU A 40 -11.80 1.36 -10.21
CA LEU A 40 -10.92 2.51 -10.40
C LEU A 40 -11.64 3.61 -11.19
N GLN A 41 -11.60 4.83 -10.64
CA GLN A 41 -12.06 6.05 -11.30
C GLN A 41 -10.84 6.98 -11.44
N PRO A 42 -10.10 6.95 -12.56
CA PRO A 42 -8.88 7.73 -12.70
C PRO A 42 -9.11 9.25 -12.57
N ASN A 43 -8.24 9.95 -11.84
CA ASN A 43 -8.34 11.41 -11.65
C ASN A 43 -7.06 12.19 -11.98
N VAL A 44 -6.08 11.53 -12.63
CA VAL A 44 -4.81 12.15 -13.06
C VAL A 44 -4.44 11.82 -14.51
N THR A 45 -5.39 11.33 -15.31
CA THR A 45 -5.17 10.91 -16.71
C THR A 45 -4.58 12.02 -17.57
N GLU A 46 -5.01 13.27 -17.38
CA GLU A 46 -4.46 14.40 -18.13
C GLU A 46 -2.99 14.69 -17.73
N LEU A 47 -2.65 14.45 -16.47
CA LEU A 47 -1.31 14.67 -15.95
C LEU A 47 -0.32 13.61 -16.44
N SER A 48 -0.74 12.35 -16.60
CA SER A 48 0.12 11.26 -17.08
C SER A 48 0.55 11.41 -18.55
N HIS A 49 -0.19 12.19 -19.35
CA HIS A 49 0.15 12.46 -20.75
C HIS A 49 1.08 13.68 -20.92
N SER A 50 1.35 14.44 -19.85
CA SER A 50 2.11 15.69 -19.90
C SER A 50 3.63 15.53 -20.02
N GLY A 51 4.12 14.28 -19.99
CA GLY A 51 5.54 13.93 -20.07
C GLY A 51 5.92 12.84 -19.06
N PRO A 52 7.21 12.44 -19.02
CA PRO A 52 7.66 11.38 -18.14
C PRO A 52 7.62 11.76 -16.65
N VAL A 53 7.61 13.05 -16.32
CA VAL A 53 7.53 13.58 -14.95
C VAL A 53 6.73 14.89 -14.95
N LEU A 54 6.04 15.17 -13.85
CA LEU A 54 5.33 16.44 -13.64
C LEU A 54 6.30 17.60 -13.63
N GLN A 55 6.08 18.59 -14.51
CA GLN A 55 6.96 19.76 -14.63
C GLN A 55 6.67 20.84 -13.58
N LYS A 56 5.49 20.80 -12.96
CA LYS A 56 5.04 21.75 -11.94
C LYS A 56 4.34 20.99 -10.82
N THR A 57 4.31 21.58 -9.64
CA THR A 57 3.46 21.10 -8.55
C THR A 57 2.01 21.36 -8.91
N VAL A 58 1.17 20.36 -8.68
CA VAL A 58 -0.24 20.34 -8.99
C VAL A 58 -1.03 20.09 -7.72
N VAL A 59 -2.16 20.78 -7.58
CA VAL A 59 -3.15 20.51 -6.54
C VAL A 59 -4.39 19.91 -7.20
N LEU A 60 -4.87 18.79 -6.66
CA LEU A 60 -6.15 18.20 -7.02
C LEU A 60 -7.17 18.56 -5.94
N HIS A 61 -8.27 19.21 -6.32
CA HIS A 61 -9.31 19.61 -5.38
C HIS A 61 -10.69 19.62 -6.06
N GLN A 62 -11.62 18.81 -5.54
CA GLN A 62 -13.01 18.72 -6.05
C GLN A 62 -13.10 18.49 -7.57
N GLY A 63 -12.23 17.62 -8.12
CA GLY A 63 -12.15 17.33 -9.55
C GLY A 63 -11.39 18.36 -10.39
N ASN A 64 -10.96 19.48 -9.80
CA ASN A 64 -10.17 20.50 -10.48
C ASN A 64 -8.67 20.24 -10.30
N VAL A 65 -7.90 20.63 -11.32
CA VAL A 65 -6.44 20.58 -11.37
C VAL A 65 -5.90 22.01 -11.32
N LEU A 66 -5.33 22.42 -10.19
CA LEU A 66 -4.70 23.74 -10.02
C LEU A 66 -3.19 23.63 -10.23
N THR A 67 -2.62 24.55 -11.00
CA THR A 67 -1.17 24.58 -11.31
C THR A 67 -0.46 25.86 -10.82
N SER A 68 -1.22 26.81 -10.27
CA SER A 68 -0.76 28.07 -9.69
C SER A 68 -1.85 28.67 -8.80
N GLY A 69 -1.55 29.80 -8.14
CA GLY A 69 -2.53 30.53 -7.33
C GLY A 69 -2.85 29.87 -5.99
N PHE A 70 -1.94 29.03 -5.48
CA PHE A 70 -2.05 28.41 -4.17
C PHE A 70 -0.73 28.53 -3.39
N GLU A 71 -0.83 28.52 -2.07
CA GLU A 71 0.26 28.39 -1.11
C GLU A 71 0.19 27.01 -0.45
N LEU A 72 1.35 26.39 -0.22
CA LEU A 72 1.46 25.12 0.48
C LEU A 72 2.00 25.40 1.89
N ARG A 73 1.30 24.90 2.90
CA ARG A 73 1.77 24.87 4.28
C ARG A 73 2.01 23.40 4.68
N PRO A 74 3.26 22.92 4.61
CA PRO A 74 3.56 21.52 4.88
C PRO A 74 3.22 21.09 6.31
N GLY A 75 2.82 19.84 6.44
CA GLY A 75 2.55 19.16 7.70
C GLY A 75 2.42 17.65 7.46
N ASP A 76 2.16 16.89 8.52
CA ASP A 76 1.92 15.45 8.43
C ASP A 76 0.58 15.20 7.72
N ALA A 77 0.63 14.71 6.48
CA ALA A 77 -0.55 14.50 5.66
C ALA A 77 -1.45 13.40 6.24
N THR A 78 -0.84 12.37 6.84
CA THR A 78 -1.57 11.26 7.49
C THR A 78 -2.40 11.70 8.69
N LYS A 79 -2.06 12.86 9.26
CA LYS A 79 -2.82 13.52 10.35
C LYS A 79 -3.71 14.67 9.87
N GLY A 80 -3.78 14.94 8.56
CA GLY A 80 -4.55 16.06 8.00
C GLY A 80 -3.93 17.43 8.26
N ASN A 81 -2.63 17.50 8.56
CA ASN A 81 -1.96 18.75 8.90
C ASN A 81 -1.29 19.44 7.69
N TYR A 82 -1.29 18.80 6.53
CA TYR A 82 -0.81 19.41 5.28
C TYR A 82 -1.93 20.28 4.70
N GLN A 83 -1.67 21.57 4.49
CA GLN A 83 -2.69 22.52 4.03
C GLN A 83 -2.33 23.13 2.68
N VAL A 84 -3.34 23.28 1.82
CA VAL A 84 -3.29 24.10 0.62
C VAL A 84 -4.16 25.32 0.85
N ILE A 85 -3.64 26.51 0.57
CA ILE A 85 -4.34 27.78 0.79
C ILE A 85 -4.49 28.49 -0.56
N GLN A 86 -5.70 28.93 -0.89
CA GLN A 86 -5.98 29.74 -2.08
C GLN A 86 -6.79 30.97 -1.65
N ASP A 87 -6.31 32.16 -2.00
CA ASP A 87 -6.93 33.45 -1.63
C ASP A 87 -7.22 33.59 -0.13
N GLY A 88 -6.34 33.06 0.72
CA GLY A 88 -6.46 33.09 2.18
C GLY A 88 -7.39 32.02 2.77
N VAL A 89 -7.97 31.14 1.95
CA VAL A 89 -8.88 30.06 2.37
C VAL A 89 -8.18 28.71 2.27
N VAL A 90 -8.33 27.86 3.29
CA VAL A 90 -7.84 26.48 3.26
C VAL A 90 -8.73 25.64 2.34
N LEU A 91 -8.12 25.00 1.35
CA LEU A 91 -8.77 24.02 0.49
C LEU A 91 -8.78 22.65 1.18
N GLU A 92 -9.84 22.37 1.94
CA GLU A 92 -9.95 21.09 2.66
C GLU A 92 -9.94 19.89 1.71
N GLY A 93 -9.15 18.87 2.04
CA GLY A 93 -9.00 17.67 1.22
C GLY A 93 -8.24 17.88 -0.09
N ALA A 94 -7.60 19.03 -0.31
CA ALA A 94 -6.73 19.24 -1.46
C ALA A 94 -5.54 18.28 -1.43
N ALA A 95 -5.40 17.44 -2.46
CA ALA A 95 -4.24 16.57 -2.65
C ALA A 95 -3.14 17.31 -3.40
N VAL A 96 -1.88 17.03 -3.07
CA VAL A 96 -0.71 17.73 -3.63
C VAL A 96 0.20 16.74 -4.32
N LEU A 97 0.46 16.97 -5.61
CA LEU A 97 1.42 16.21 -6.39
C LEU A 97 2.56 17.16 -6.74
N TYR A 98 3.71 16.96 -6.11
CA TYR A 98 4.87 17.81 -6.35
C TYR A 98 5.47 17.63 -7.75
N ALA A 99 6.08 18.71 -8.26
CA ALA A 99 6.94 18.63 -9.43
C ALA A 99 7.99 17.52 -9.28
N GLY A 100 8.22 16.76 -10.35
CA GLY A 100 9.14 15.62 -10.38
C GLY A 100 8.51 14.28 -10.04
N ALA A 101 7.25 14.22 -9.58
CA ALA A 101 6.52 12.94 -9.50
C ALA A 101 6.27 12.37 -10.92
N CYS A 102 6.24 11.04 -11.03
CA CYS A 102 6.04 10.32 -12.29
C CYS A 102 4.75 9.50 -12.20
N LEU A 103 3.83 9.74 -13.15
CA LEU A 103 2.55 9.04 -13.26
C LEU A 103 2.51 8.32 -14.61
N MET A 104 2.43 6.99 -14.60
CA MET A 104 2.42 6.16 -15.82
C MET A 104 1.09 5.43 -16.00
N ASP A 105 0.71 5.20 -17.25
CA ASP A 105 -0.48 4.45 -17.70
C ASP A 105 -1.83 5.13 -17.42
N GLY A 106 -1.85 6.26 -16.69
CA GLY A 106 -3.03 7.13 -16.50
C GLY A 106 -4.14 6.57 -15.61
N ASP A 107 -4.23 5.25 -15.49
CA ASP A 107 -5.12 4.50 -14.61
C ASP A 107 -4.71 4.64 -13.13
N ILE A 108 -4.80 5.86 -12.61
CA ILE A 108 -4.38 6.20 -11.25
C ILE A 108 -5.47 7.06 -10.60
N PHE A 109 -5.81 6.71 -9.36
CA PHE A 109 -6.63 7.54 -8.48
C PHE A 109 -5.82 8.00 -7.28
N ILE A 110 -5.83 9.30 -7.01
CA ILE A 110 -5.24 9.92 -5.83
C ILE A 110 -6.36 10.52 -4.97
N GLY A 111 -6.51 10.01 -3.75
CA GLY A 111 -7.54 10.44 -2.80
C GLY A 111 -7.27 11.83 -2.19
N PRO A 112 -8.32 12.46 -1.61
CA PRO A 112 -8.23 13.78 -0.97
C PRO A 112 -7.14 13.87 0.10
N GLY A 113 -6.45 15.00 0.19
CA GLY A 113 -5.43 15.28 1.21
C GLY A 113 -4.15 14.46 1.09
N THR A 114 -4.01 13.61 0.07
CA THR A 114 -2.80 12.83 -0.18
C THR A 114 -1.69 13.71 -0.75
N VAL A 115 -0.46 13.47 -0.29
CA VAL A 115 0.74 14.16 -0.76
C VAL A 115 1.64 13.17 -1.48
N VAL A 116 2.00 13.49 -2.73
CA VAL A 116 2.95 12.76 -3.55
C VAL A 116 4.21 13.63 -3.71
N GLU A 117 5.31 13.17 -3.12
CA GLU A 117 6.60 13.86 -3.13
C GLU A 117 7.32 13.75 -4.48
N PRO A 118 8.29 14.63 -4.77
CA PRO A 118 9.12 14.54 -5.97
C PRO A 118 9.78 13.16 -6.13
N GLY A 119 9.87 12.66 -7.36
CA GLY A 119 10.55 11.40 -7.67
C GLY A 119 9.82 10.13 -7.26
N ALA A 120 8.63 10.21 -6.66
CA ALA A 120 7.73 9.06 -6.56
C ALA A 120 7.29 8.63 -7.97
N LEU A 121 7.28 7.32 -8.23
CA LEU A 121 6.84 6.73 -9.50
C LEU A 121 5.64 5.83 -9.26
N ILE A 122 4.51 6.19 -9.85
CA ILE A 122 3.24 5.49 -9.70
C ILE A 122 2.81 4.98 -11.08
N LYS A 123 2.60 3.67 -11.20
CA LYS A 123 2.08 3.04 -12.41
C LYS A 123 0.65 2.53 -12.22
N GLY A 124 -0.21 2.78 -13.19
CA GLY A 124 -1.54 2.20 -13.24
C GLY A 124 -1.54 0.66 -13.41
N PRO A 125 -2.64 -0.01 -13.02
CA PRO A 125 -3.75 0.52 -12.24
C PRO A 125 -3.35 0.68 -10.77
N THR A 126 -3.59 1.85 -10.18
CA THR A 126 -3.31 2.13 -8.76
C THR A 126 -4.36 3.02 -8.14
N ILE A 127 -4.88 2.63 -6.98
CA ILE A 127 -5.74 3.46 -6.12
C ILE A 127 -4.95 3.82 -4.87
N ILE A 128 -4.86 5.12 -4.57
CA ILE A 128 -4.35 5.64 -3.31
C ILE A 128 -5.46 6.40 -2.62
N GLY A 129 -5.79 6.01 -1.38
CA GLY A 129 -6.82 6.60 -0.55
C GLY A 129 -6.49 8.01 -0.08
N SER A 130 -7.26 8.48 0.88
CA SER A 130 -7.18 9.84 1.41
C SER A 130 -6.03 10.00 2.41
N TYR A 131 -5.46 11.20 2.49
CA TYR A 131 -4.47 11.58 3.52
C TYR A 131 -3.22 10.67 3.54
N CYS A 132 -2.81 10.13 2.39
CA CYS A 132 -1.61 9.31 2.30
C CYS A 132 -0.35 10.15 2.09
N GLU A 133 0.80 9.58 2.43
CA GLU A 133 2.11 10.09 2.03
C GLU A 133 2.78 9.09 1.08
N ILE A 134 2.98 9.51 -0.16
CA ILE A 134 3.77 8.79 -1.16
C ILE A 134 5.09 9.53 -1.30
N ARG A 135 6.12 9.04 -0.61
CA ARG A 135 7.36 9.77 -0.38
C ARG A 135 8.34 9.63 -1.54
N GLN A 136 9.40 10.44 -1.51
CA GLN A 136 10.43 10.50 -2.53
C GLN A 136 11.01 9.10 -2.83
N GLY A 137 10.98 8.72 -4.11
CA GLY A 137 11.50 7.44 -4.60
C GLY A 137 10.60 6.24 -4.32
N ALA A 138 9.41 6.41 -3.75
CA ALA A 138 8.41 5.36 -3.71
C ALA A 138 8.10 4.85 -5.13
N TYR A 139 7.97 3.54 -5.28
CA TYR A 139 7.68 2.89 -6.57
C TYR A 139 6.47 1.97 -6.45
N LEU A 140 5.33 2.40 -6.98
CA LEU A 140 4.09 1.62 -7.00
C LEU A 140 3.83 1.05 -8.40
N ARG A 141 3.54 -0.25 -8.51
CA ARG A 141 3.29 -0.90 -9.80
C ARG A 141 2.46 -2.17 -9.73
N GLY A 142 1.95 -2.58 -10.89
CA GLY A 142 1.44 -3.95 -11.06
C GLY A 142 0.22 -4.24 -10.20
N ASN A 143 -0.74 -3.31 -10.16
CA ASN A 143 -1.99 -3.35 -9.39
C ASN A 143 -1.78 -3.04 -7.90
N CYS A 144 -1.91 -1.79 -7.49
CA CYS A 144 -1.76 -1.38 -6.09
C CYS A 144 -3.06 -0.78 -5.54
N LEU A 145 -3.44 -1.20 -4.33
CA LEU A 145 -4.54 -0.63 -3.57
C LEU A 145 -4.04 -0.16 -2.22
N VAL A 146 -4.04 1.16 -2.01
CA VAL A 146 -3.57 1.80 -0.78
C VAL A 146 -4.76 2.49 -0.13
N GLY A 147 -5.10 2.09 1.09
CA GLY A 147 -6.15 2.70 1.89
C GLY A 147 -5.75 4.05 2.46
N ASP A 148 -6.67 4.68 3.17
CA ASP A 148 -6.45 5.98 3.79
C ASP A 148 -5.30 6.01 4.81
N ARG A 149 -4.66 7.17 4.94
CA ARG A 149 -3.63 7.49 5.94
C ARG A 149 -2.40 6.59 5.90
N CYS A 150 -2.15 5.95 4.76
CA CYS A 150 -1.00 5.09 4.57
C CYS A 150 0.28 5.90 4.28
N VAL A 151 1.42 5.26 4.52
CA VAL A 151 2.73 5.78 4.11
C VAL A 151 3.42 4.76 3.21
N VAL A 152 3.57 5.09 1.93
CA VAL A 152 4.52 4.42 1.04
C VAL A 152 5.78 5.27 0.98
N GLY A 153 6.77 4.83 1.73
CA GLY A 153 7.88 5.69 2.12
C GLY A 153 9.06 5.76 1.16
N HIS A 154 10.14 6.36 1.64
CA HIS A 154 11.32 6.63 0.82
C HIS A 154 11.92 5.34 0.26
N THR A 155 12.04 5.26 -1.07
CA THR A 155 12.56 4.09 -1.81
C THR A 155 11.86 2.77 -1.43
N THR A 156 10.60 2.86 -1.02
CA THR A 156 9.75 1.68 -0.81
C THR A 156 9.12 1.28 -2.15
N GLU A 157 9.31 0.02 -2.55
CA GLU A 157 8.63 -0.55 -3.71
C GLU A 157 7.40 -1.34 -3.24
N MET A 158 6.25 -1.04 -3.83
CA MET A 158 5.01 -1.79 -3.67
C MET A 158 4.58 -2.33 -5.02
N LYS A 159 4.35 -3.64 -5.08
CA LYS A 159 4.00 -4.34 -6.31
C LYS A 159 2.89 -5.35 -6.06
N HIS A 160 1.79 -5.25 -6.80
CA HIS A 160 0.68 -6.20 -6.73
C HIS A 160 0.19 -6.45 -5.30
N SER A 161 -0.10 -5.37 -4.56
CA SER A 161 -0.27 -5.45 -3.11
C SER A 161 -1.39 -4.55 -2.61
N VAL A 162 -1.80 -4.79 -1.37
CA VAL A 162 -2.85 -4.03 -0.69
C VAL A 162 -2.32 -3.51 0.64
N MET A 163 -2.58 -2.24 0.95
CA MET A 163 -2.36 -1.64 2.25
C MET A 163 -3.71 -1.17 2.80
N LEU A 164 -4.13 -1.69 3.95
CA LEU A 164 -5.31 -1.23 4.67
C LEU A 164 -4.98 0.05 5.45
N HIS A 165 -5.99 0.65 6.08
CA HIS A 165 -5.92 2.00 6.64
C HIS A 165 -4.78 2.19 7.65
N GLY A 166 -4.02 3.26 7.48
CA GLY A 166 -2.94 3.63 8.40
C GLY A 166 -1.70 2.74 8.35
N ALA A 167 -1.61 1.80 7.41
CA ALA A 167 -0.42 0.96 7.22
C ALA A 167 0.79 1.78 6.76
N LYS A 168 1.99 1.42 7.24
CA LYS A 168 3.21 2.20 7.03
C LYS A 168 4.36 1.31 6.58
N ALA A 169 4.96 1.68 5.46
CA ALA A 169 6.23 1.15 4.97
C ALA A 169 7.17 2.31 4.66
N GLY A 170 7.63 2.96 5.74
CA GLY A 170 8.22 4.30 5.69
C GLY A 170 9.59 4.40 5.00
N HIS A 171 10.36 3.32 4.95
CA HIS A 171 11.77 3.39 4.53
C HIS A 171 12.27 2.06 3.95
N PHE A 172 12.80 2.09 2.72
CA PHE A 172 13.60 1.03 2.09
C PHE A 172 12.93 -0.37 2.08
N ALA A 173 11.60 -0.41 2.00
CA ALA A 173 10.82 -1.64 2.08
C ALA A 173 10.51 -2.21 0.69
N TYR A 174 10.28 -3.52 0.62
CA TYR A 174 9.71 -4.17 -0.57
C TYR A 174 8.44 -4.93 -0.18
N ILE A 175 7.33 -4.58 -0.82
CA ILE A 175 6.00 -5.14 -0.61
C ILE A 175 5.55 -5.78 -1.93
N GLY A 176 5.84 -7.06 -2.11
CA GLY A 176 5.46 -7.80 -3.32
C GLY A 176 4.36 -8.82 -3.02
N ASP A 177 3.27 -8.80 -3.78
CA ASP A 177 2.20 -9.80 -3.70
C ASP A 177 1.76 -10.04 -2.24
N SER A 178 1.50 -8.94 -1.50
CA SER A 178 1.29 -8.92 -0.05
C SER A 178 0.09 -8.06 0.36
N ILE A 179 -0.44 -8.30 1.56
CA ILE A 179 -1.48 -7.49 2.19
C ILE A 179 -0.99 -7.02 3.55
N LEU A 180 -1.01 -5.71 3.77
CA LEU A 180 -0.71 -5.08 5.06
C LEU A 180 -2.03 -4.63 5.69
N GLY A 181 -2.31 -5.13 6.88
CA GLY A 181 -3.47 -4.79 7.69
C GLY A 181 -3.42 -3.37 8.26
N ASN A 182 -4.50 -2.98 8.91
CA ASN A 182 -4.68 -1.65 9.48
C ASN A 182 -3.56 -1.35 10.48
N ARG A 183 -3.03 -0.12 10.40
CA ARG A 183 -2.02 0.42 11.33
C ARG A 183 -0.77 -0.46 11.49
N THR A 184 -0.48 -1.31 10.51
CA THR A 184 0.77 -2.07 10.47
C THR A 184 1.95 -1.14 10.25
N ASN A 185 3.10 -1.47 10.82
CA ASN A 185 4.32 -0.68 10.65
C ASN A 185 5.49 -1.59 10.28
N LEU A 186 5.98 -1.44 9.05
CA LEU A 186 7.18 -2.12 8.60
C LEU A 186 8.41 -1.33 9.01
N GLY A 187 9.28 -1.96 9.80
CA GLY A 187 10.58 -1.42 10.15
C GLY A 187 11.42 -1.12 8.91
N ALA A 188 12.29 -0.11 9.02
CA ALA A 188 13.12 0.31 7.90
C ALA A 188 13.89 -0.87 7.31
N GLY A 189 13.81 -1.02 5.99
CA GLY A 189 14.48 -2.12 5.31
C GLY A 189 13.76 -3.46 5.38
N THR A 190 12.48 -3.54 5.77
CA THR A 190 11.72 -4.81 5.75
C THR A 190 11.44 -5.30 4.32
N LYS A 191 11.68 -6.58 4.03
CA LYS A 191 11.41 -7.19 2.71
C LYS A 191 10.36 -8.29 2.84
N LEU A 192 9.26 -8.16 2.10
CA LEU A 192 8.27 -9.23 1.95
C LEU A 192 8.61 -10.03 0.70
N ALA A 193 9.42 -11.08 0.87
CA ALA A 193 9.85 -11.91 -0.26
C ALA A 193 8.66 -12.71 -0.81
N ASN A 194 8.42 -12.61 -2.12
CA ASN A 194 7.25 -13.17 -2.78
C ASN A 194 7.53 -14.34 -3.71
N LEU A 195 8.80 -14.67 -3.96
CA LEU A 195 9.18 -15.74 -4.87
C LEU A 195 10.07 -16.74 -4.15
N LYS A 196 9.69 -18.03 -4.21
CA LYS A 196 10.54 -19.11 -3.71
C LYS A 196 11.77 -19.27 -4.60
N ILE A 197 12.92 -19.50 -3.97
CA ILE A 197 14.18 -19.83 -4.64
C ILE A 197 13.99 -21.04 -5.55
N VAL A 198 13.31 -22.07 -5.05
CA VAL A 198 12.90 -23.22 -5.85
C VAL A 198 11.74 -22.86 -6.78
N PRO A 199 11.72 -23.34 -8.03
CA PRO A 199 10.71 -22.99 -9.03
C PRO A 199 9.38 -23.72 -8.83
N THR A 200 8.80 -23.62 -7.64
CA THR A 200 7.52 -24.23 -7.25
C THR A 200 6.50 -23.17 -6.84
N GLN A 201 5.22 -23.54 -6.80
CA GLN A 201 4.19 -22.68 -6.22
C GLN A 201 4.44 -22.47 -4.71
N VAL A 202 3.90 -21.37 -4.17
CA VAL A 202 3.93 -21.08 -2.75
C VAL A 202 2.85 -21.90 -2.07
N SER A 203 3.20 -22.58 -0.98
CA SER A 203 2.26 -23.26 -0.11
C SER A 203 2.40 -22.70 1.30
N VAL A 204 1.31 -22.72 2.06
CA VAL A 204 1.29 -22.20 3.42
C VAL A 204 1.03 -23.34 4.40
N LYS A 205 1.88 -23.45 5.43
CA LYS A 205 1.63 -24.34 6.56
C LYS A 205 0.77 -23.63 7.60
N ILE A 206 -0.41 -24.17 7.88
CA ILE A 206 -1.33 -23.71 8.93
C ILE A 206 -1.52 -24.89 9.89
N ASP A 207 -1.10 -24.72 11.15
CA ASP A 207 -0.92 -25.82 12.10
C ASP A 207 -0.12 -26.98 11.45
N GLU A 208 -0.65 -28.20 11.39
CA GLU A 208 0.02 -29.34 10.75
C GLU A 208 -0.41 -29.62 9.30
N LYS A 209 -1.18 -28.70 8.69
CA LYS A 209 -1.70 -28.86 7.32
C LYS A 209 -1.00 -27.93 6.35
N ILE A 210 -0.67 -28.45 5.17
CA ILE A 210 -0.13 -27.67 4.07
C ILE A 210 -1.29 -27.30 3.14
N HIS A 211 -1.44 -26.01 2.87
CA HIS A 211 -2.43 -25.46 1.95
C HIS A 211 -1.71 -25.01 0.68
N ASP A 212 -2.17 -25.51 -0.47
CA ASP A 212 -1.76 -24.98 -1.75
C ASP A 212 -2.46 -23.64 -1.99
N THR A 213 -1.70 -22.65 -2.45
CA THR A 213 -2.24 -21.32 -2.77
C THR A 213 -2.58 -21.18 -4.25
N GLY A 214 -2.02 -22.04 -5.12
CA GLY A 214 -2.07 -21.87 -6.58
C GLY A 214 -1.19 -20.72 -7.11
N LEU A 215 -0.49 -20.00 -6.23
CA LEU A 215 0.26 -18.79 -6.59
C LEU A 215 1.74 -19.11 -6.78
N ARG A 216 2.31 -18.67 -7.92
CA ARG A 216 3.77 -18.69 -8.13
C ARG A 216 4.47 -17.60 -7.31
N LYS A 217 3.79 -16.47 -7.10
CA LYS A 217 4.27 -15.35 -6.30
C LYS A 217 3.27 -15.06 -5.19
N PHE A 218 3.74 -15.06 -3.95
CA PHE A 218 2.97 -14.71 -2.76
C PHE A 218 3.95 -14.28 -1.68
N GLY A 219 3.89 -13.01 -1.28
CA GLY A 219 4.68 -12.45 -0.19
C GLY A 219 4.12 -12.81 1.17
N ALA A 220 3.47 -11.84 1.81
CA ALA A 220 2.96 -12.02 3.17
C ALA A 220 1.57 -11.41 3.38
N ILE A 221 0.88 -11.94 4.39
CA ILE A 221 -0.31 -11.34 4.98
C ILE A 221 0.09 -10.86 6.37
N ILE A 222 -0.01 -9.56 6.60
CA ILE A 222 0.41 -8.91 7.86
C ILE A 222 -0.85 -8.40 8.53
N GLY A 223 -1.33 -9.05 9.59
CA GLY A 223 -2.55 -8.68 10.29
C GLY A 223 -2.46 -7.34 11.01
N ASP A 224 -3.61 -6.79 11.38
CA ASP A 224 -3.74 -5.45 11.98
C ASP A 224 -2.83 -5.24 13.18
N ASP A 225 -2.33 -4.01 13.32
CA ASP A 225 -1.46 -3.56 14.42
C ASP A 225 -0.16 -4.39 14.56
N THR A 226 0.26 -5.11 13.51
CA THR A 226 1.53 -5.85 13.50
C THR A 226 2.70 -4.94 13.17
N GLU A 227 3.81 -5.14 13.87
CA GLU A 227 5.04 -4.40 13.66
C GLU A 227 6.20 -5.33 13.28
N THR A 228 6.99 -4.90 12.30
CA THR A 228 8.25 -5.57 11.97
C THR A 228 9.44 -4.71 12.36
N GLY A 229 10.47 -5.36 12.89
CA GLY A 229 11.75 -4.72 13.18
C GLY A 229 12.53 -4.41 11.91
N CYS A 230 13.46 -3.46 12.00
CA CYS A 230 14.31 -3.06 10.87
C CYS A 230 15.06 -4.25 10.27
N ASN A 231 15.20 -4.25 8.93
CA ASN A 231 15.89 -5.29 8.17
C ASN A 231 15.37 -6.73 8.37
N SER A 232 14.12 -6.88 8.83
CA SER A 232 13.46 -8.18 8.84
C SER A 232 13.06 -8.61 7.42
N VAL A 233 12.92 -9.92 7.23
CA VAL A 233 12.49 -10.52 5.96
C VAL A 233 11.39 -11.52 6.24
N THR A 234 10.25 -11.43 5.57
CA THR A 234 9.28 -12.53 5.55
C THR A 234 9.52 -13.39 4.32
N ASN A 235 9.59 -14.71 4.50
CA ASN A 235 9.66 -15.64 3.38
C ASN A 235 8.28 -15.76 2.67
N PRO A 236 8.23 -16.24 1.42
CA PRO A 236 6.97 -16.40 0.70
C PRO A 236 5.94 -17.23 1.47
N GLY A 237 4.69 -16.74 1.51
CA GLY A 237 3.59 -17.38 2.23
C GLY A 237 3.63 -17.22 3.75
N THR A 238 4.22 -16.12 4.25
CA THR A 238 4.19 -15.79 5.69
C THR A 238 2.85 -15.14 6.03
N LEU A 239 2.13 -15.68 7.01
CA LEU A 239 0.90 -15.12 7.53
C LEU A 239 1.11 -14.72 9.00
N LEU A 240 1.15 -13.43 9.29
CA LEU A 240 1.19 -12.91 10.66
C LEU A 240 -0.23 -12.51 11.06
N GLY A 241 -0.75 -13.07 12.15
CA GLY A 241 -2.01 -12.64 12.77
C GLY A 241 -1.92 -11.22 13.32
N ARG A 242 -2.97 -10.76 13.98
CA ARG A 242 -3.04 -9.39 14.52
C ARG A 242 -2.01 -9.17 15.63
N ARG A 243 -1.46 -7.96 15.73
CA ARG A 243 -0.58 -7.51 16.82
C ARG A 243 0.67 -8.35 16.99
N CYS A 244 1.19 -8.95 15.91
CA CYS A 244 2.46 -9.66 15.98
C CYS A 244 3.63 -8.68 16.10
N LEU A 245 4.75 -9.14 16.66
CA LEU A 245 5.99 -8.40 16.74
C LEU A 245 7.12 -9.23 16.11
N VAL A 246 7.74 -8.74 15.05
CA VAL A 246 8.94 -9.37 14.46
C VAL A 246 10.17 -8.59 14.90
N TYR A 247 11.17 -9.27 15.46
CA TYR A 247 12.41 -8.61 15.89
C TYR A 247 13.25 -8.14 14.68
N PRO A 248 14.11 -7.12 14.86
CA PRO A 248 15.00 -6.66 13.80
C PRO A 248 15.92 -7.77 13.27
N GLY A 249 16.15 -7.77 11.95
CA GLY A 249 17.06 -8.72 11.29
C GLY A 249 16.54 -10.15 11.15
N ILE A 250 15.33 -10.46 11.64
CA ILE A 250 14.79 -11.82 11.60
C ILE A 250 14.31 -12.20 10.20
N SER A 251 14.66 -13.41 9.78
CA SER A 251 14.04 -14.08 8.62
C SER A 251 12.88 -14.96 9.09
N VAL A 252 11.66 -14.47 8.92
CA VAL A 252 10.43 -15.15 9.31
C VAL A 252 10.13 -16.26 8.31
N ARG A 253 10.00 -17.50 8.78
CA ARG A 253 9.66 -18.65 7.92
C ARG A 253 8.21 -18.55 7.44
N GLY A 254 7.95 -19.01 6.22
CA GLY A 254 6.58 -19.10 5.68
C GLY A 254 5.70 -20.04 6.53
N GLY A 255 4.42 -19.71 6.64
CA GLY A 255 3.48 -20.35 7.56
C GLY A 255 2.68 -19.34 8.38
N TYR A 256 1.76 -19.85 9.20
CA TYR A 256 0.89 -19.02 10.04
C TYR A 256 1.44 -18.82 11.46
N TYR A 257 1.48 -17.56 11.89
CA TYR A 257 1.77 -17.12 13.24
C TYR A 257 0.50 -16.50 13.81
N ARG A 258 0.05 -17.01 14.96
CA ARG A 258 -1.20 -16.56 15.61
C ARG A 258 -1.07 -15.13 16.12
N ASP A 259 -2.20 -14.51 16.41
CA ASP A 259 -2.27 -13.18 16.99
C ASP A 259 -1.33 -13.03 18.20
N ARG A 260 -0.70 -11.85 18.30
CA ARG A 260 0.22 -11.47 19.39
C ARG A 260 1.47 -12.34 19.49
N SER A 261 1.82 -13.06 18.43
CA SER A 261 3.09 -13.80 18.38
C SER A 261 4.28 -12.85 18.39
N VAL A 262 5.32 -13.22 19.15
CA VAL A 262 6.63 -12.55 19.11
C VAL A 262 7.59 -13.45 18.35
N ILE A 263 8.05 -12.99 17.20
CA ILE A 263 8.98 -13.71 16.32
C ILE A 263 10.37 -13.14 16.54
N ARG A 264 11.27 -13.99 17.05
CA ARG A 264 12.63 -13.65 17.49
C ARG A 264 13.64 -14.65 16.96
#